data_AF-A0A3M1NQG1-F1
#
_entry.id   AF-A0A3M1NQG1-F1
#
_cell.length_a   1.000
_cell.length_b   1.000
_cell.length_c   1.000
_cell.angle_alpha   90.00
_cell.angle_beta   90.00
_cell.angle_gamma   90.00
#
_symmetry.space_group_name_H-M   'P 1'
#
loop_
_entity.id
_entity.type
_entity.pdbx_description
1 polymer ?
#
loop_
_entity_poly.entity_id
_entity_poly.type
_entity_poly.pdbx_seq_one_letter_code
_entity_poly.pdbx_strand_id
1 'polypeptide(L)'
;MKLQCQSIQLRTTTPDDPELNSIREDEQIAKYLSEIHRYTHPMPDKIIFRIEEGEQLIGEVSLKNIRWYNRKAEITIYIIPTHQGKGIGKQALAGIMR
;
A
#
# COMPACT_ATOMS: atom_id res chain seq x y z
N MET A 1 -25.45 1.72 8.89
CA MET A 1 -25.23 2.54 10.11
C MET A 1 -25.20 4.02 9.73
N LYS A 2 -25.84 4.90 10.52
CA LYS A 2 -25.83 6.35 10.32
C LYS A 2 -25.28 7.04 11.58
N LEU A 3 -24.35 7.97 11.42
CA LEU A 3 -23.75 8.74 12.50
C LEU A 3 -23.91 10.24 12.20
N GLN A 4 -24.36 11.03 13.18
CA GLN A 4 -24.46 12.48 13.06
C GLN A 4 -23.20 13.13 13.62
N CYS A 5 -22.54 13.99 12.84
CA CYS A 5 -21.36 14.75 13.26
C CYS A 5 -21.54 16.23 12.90
N GLN A 6 -21.86 17.06 13.89
CA GLN A 6 -22.06 18.50 13.70
C GLN A 6 -23.04 18.80 12.54
N SER A 7 -22.59 19.51 11.50
CA SER A 7 -23.37 19.88 10.31
C SER A 7 -23.44 18.79 9.24
N ILE A 8 -22.80 17.64 9.43
CA ILE A 8 -22.77 16.56 8.43
C ILE A 8 -23.34 15.25 8.97
N GLN A 9 -23.79 14.41 8.04
CA GLN A 9 -24.29 13.07 8.33
C GLN A 9 -23.46 12.02 7.61
N LEU A 10 -22.91 11.08 8.37
CA LEU A 10 -22.17 9.94 7.85
C LEU A 10 -23.12 8.75 7.69
N ARG A 11 -23.10 8.09 6.54
CA ARG A 11 -23.90 6.89 6.26
C ARG A 11 -22.97 5.81 5.70
N THR A 12 -23.18 4.57 6.12
CA THR A 12 -22.55 3.41 5.46
C THR A 12 -23.07 3.29 4.04
N THR A 13 -22.17 2.98 3.10
CA THR A 13 -22.49 2.72 1.70
C THR A 13 -21.74 1.48 1.21
N THR A 14 -21.99 1.07 -0.03
CA THR A 14 -21.29 0.00 -0.75
C THR A 14 -20.27 0.60 -1.73
N PRO A 15 -19.26 -0.18 -2.17
CA PRO A 15 -18.31 0.27 -3.18
C PRO A 15 -18.95 0.72 -4.50
N ASP A 16 -20.13 0.15 -4.82
CA ASP A 16 -20.86 0.36 -6.07
C ASP A 16 -21.89 1.50 -6.00
N ASP A 17 -21.75 2.43 -5.06
CA ASP A 17 -22.64 3.58 -4.90
C ASP A 17 -22.58 4.50 -6.15
N PRO A 18 -23.67 4.60 -6.93
CA PRO A 18 -23.63 5.27 -8.23
C PRO A 18 -23.42 6.77 -8.11
N GLU A 19 -23.93 7.41 -7.05
CA GLU A 19 -23.78 8.85 -6.85
C GLU A 19 -22.34 9.18 -6.47
N LEU A 20 -21.73 8.38 -5.60
CA LEU A 20 -20.31 8.56 -5.24
C LEU A 20 -19.37 8.26 -6.42
N ASN A 21 -19.70 7.27 -7.25
CA ASN A 21 -18.91 6.96 -8.44
C ASN A 21 -18.98 8.09 -9.47
N SER A 22 -20.17 8.66 -9.71
CA SER A 22 -20.31 9.83 -10.58
C SER A 22 -19.50 11.04 -10.11
N ILE A 23 -19.43 11.29 -8.79
CA ILE A 23 -18.59 12.38 -8.23
C ILE A 23 -17.10 12.11 -8.43
N ARG A 24 -16.66 10.84 -8.35
CA ARG A 24 -15.25 10.45 -8.55
C ARG A 24 -14.81 10.55 -10.00
N GLU A 25 -15.74 10.31 -10.93
CA GLU A 25 -15.50 10.34 -12.38
C GLU A 25 -15.61 11.76 -12.97
N ASP A 26 -16.20 12.72 -12.24
CA ASP A 26 -16.25 14.12 -12.67
C ASP A 26 -14.83 14.70 -12.78
N GLU A 27 -14.39 15.03 -13.99
CA GLU A 27 -13.04 15.55 -14.28
C GLU A 27 -12.70 16.84 -13.50
N GLN A 28 -13.68 17.71 -13.24
CA GLN A 28 -13.46 18.95 -12.50
C GLN A 28 -13.17 18.69 -11.02
N ILE A 29 -13.67 17.58 -10.47
CA ILE A 29 -13.42 17.13 -9.11
C ILE A 29 -12.19 16.21 -9.08
N ALA A 30 -12.08 15.33 -10.07
CA ALA A 30 -11.06 14.29 -10.17
C ALA A 30 -9.65 14.86 -10.36
N LYS A 31 -9.51 16.08 -10.89
CA LYS A 31 -8.22 16.81 -10.89
C LYS A 31 -7.67 17.08 -9.48
N TYR A 32 -8.53 17.05 -8.46
CA TYR A 32 -8.16 17.12 -7.04
C TYR A 32 -8.04 15.72 -6.39
N LEU A 33 -8.51 14.66 -7.06
CA LEU A 33 -8.41 13.26 -6.63
C LEU A 33 -7.09 12.66 -7.17
N SER A 34 -6.03 12.86 -6.40
CA SER A 34 -4.63 12.85 -6.85
C SER A 34 -4.01 11.52 -7.32
N GLU A 35 -4.75 10.42 -7.46
CA GLU A 35 -4.12 9.10 -7.71
C GLU A 35 -4.49 8.46 -9.05
N ILE A 36 -5.74 8.53 -9.51
CA ILE A 36 -6.17 7.83 -10.75
C ILE A 36 -5.72 8.61 -12.01
N HIS A 37 -5.61 9.94 -11.93
CA HIS A 37 -5.27 10.79 -13.08
C HIS A 37 -3.79 11.21 -13.15
N ARG A 38 -2.98 10.97 -12.11
CA ARG A 38 -1.56 11.40 -12.09
C ARG A 38 -0.58 10.37 -12.61
N TYR A 39 -0.93 9.08 -12.58
CA TYR A 39 -0.05 8.03 -13.06
C TYR A 39 -0.46 7.62 -14.47
N THR A 40 0.34 8.05 -15.47
CA THR A 40 0.16 7.69 -16.88
C THR A 40 0.41 6.19 -17.16
N HIS A 41 0.88 5.45 -16.16
CA HIS A 41 1.21 4.03 -16.23
C HIS A 41 0.76 3.31 -14.94
N PRO A 42 0.43 2.01 -14.98
CA PRO A 42 0.10 1.24 -13.79
C PRO A 42 1.29 1.23 -12.83
N MET A 43 1.10 1.85 -11.66
CA MET A 43 2.10 1.83 -10.59
C MET A 43 2.10 0.45 -9.91
N PRO A 44 3.27 -0.08 -9.52
CA PRO A 44 3.33 -1.38 -8.88
C PRO A 44 2.61 -1.32 -7.51
N ASP A 45 1.74 -2.30 -7.26
CA ASP A 45 1.05 -2.50 -5.99
C ASP A 45 1.87 -3.34 -5.00
N LYS A 46 2.98 -3.92 -5.48
CA LYS A 46 3.92 -4.75 -4.72
C LYS A 46 5.36 -4.60 -5.22
N ILE A 47 6.31 -4.58 -4.29
CA ILE A 47 7.77 -4.66 -4.55
C ILE A 47 8.36 -5.76 -3.66
N ILE A 48 9.21 -6.63 -4.20
CA ILE A 48 9.80 -7.77 -3.47
C ILE A 48 11.31 -7.74 -3.63
N PHE A 49 12.02 -7.89 -2.53
CA PHE A 49 13.47 -8.03 -2.47
C PHE A 49 13.82 -9.42 -1.94
N ARG A 50 14.75 -10.09 -2.61
CA ARG A 50 15.36 -11.34 -2.12
C ARG A 50 16.35 -11.01 -1.02
N ILE A 51 16.36 -11.81 0.05
CA ILE A 51 17.41 -11.77 1.07
C ILE A 51 18.35 -12.93 0.76
N GLU A 52 19.60 -12.61 0.44
CA GLU A 52 20.61 -13.58 0.02
C GLU A 52 21.84 -13.47 0.92
N GLU A 53 22.40 -14.62 1.29
CA GLU A 53 23.69 -14.75 1.98
C GLU A 53 24.62 -15.54 1.05
N GLY A 54 25.54 -14.83 0.39
CA GLY A 54 26.29 -15.38 -0.75
C GLY A 54 25.34 -15.65 -1.93
N GLU A 55 25.37 -16.86 -2.47
CA GLU A 55 24.47 -17.31 -3.55
C GLU A 55 23.17 -17.96 -3.02
N GLN A 56 23.03 -18.09 -1.69
CA GLN A 56 21.91 -18.77 -1.07
C GLN A 56 20.75 -17.81 -0.80
N LEU A 57 19.57 -18.13 -1.32
CA LEU A 57 18.31 -17.45 -0.96
C LEU A 57 17.87 -17.87 0.44
N ILE A 58 17.78 -16.90 1.36
CA ILE A 58 17.47 -17.13 2.78
C ILE A 58 16.20 -16.41 3.25
N GLY A 59 15.56 -15.62 2.39
CA GLY A 59 14.30 -14.96 2.74
C GLY A 59 13.81 -13.94 1.71
N GLU A 60 12.78 -13.18 2.09
CA GLU A 60 12.32 -12.00 1.37
C GLU A 60 12.00 -10.84 2.33
N VAL A 61 12.09 -9.63 1.80
CA VAL A 61 11.38 -8.47 2.32
C VAL A 61 10.52 -7.87 1.20
N SER A 62 9.26 -7.60 1.48
CA SER A 62 8.33 -7.09 0.47
C SER A 62 7.48 -5.92 0.98
N LEU A 63 7.25 -4.96 0.09
CA LEU A 63 6.24 -3.92 0.20
C LEU A 63 4.98 -4.41 -0.52
N LYS A 64 3.87 -4.50 0.19
CA LYS A 64 2.57 -4.95 -0.32
C LYS A 64 1.53 -3.86 -0.16
N ASN A 65 0.44 -3.95 -0.91
CA ASN A 65 -0.69 -3.04 -0.81
C ASN A 65 -0.25 -1.57 -0.91
N ILE A 66 0.67 -1.28 -1.84
CA ILE A 66 1.25 0.07 -1.95
C ILE A 66 0.13 1.04 -2.38
N ARG A 67 -0.18 1.99 -1.50
CA ARG A 67 -1.06 3.12 -1.74
C ARG A 67 -0.19 4.35 -1.92
N TRP A 68 0.10 4.68 -3.17
CA TRP A 68 1.04 5.72 -3.56
C TRP A 68 0.61 7.14 -3.09
N TYR A 69 -0.69 7.41 -3.04
CA TYR A 69 -1.32 8.63 -2.50
C TYR A 69 -1.04 8.79 -1.02
N ASN A 70 -1.27 7.73 -0.25
CA ASN A 70 -1.07 7.74 1.19
C ASN A 70 0.40 7.56 1.58
N ARG A 71 1.29 7.31 0.61
CA ARG A 71 2.67 6.85 0.83
C ARG A 71 2.72 5.73 1.87
N LYS A 72 1.77 4.80 1.73
CA LYS A 72 1.56 3.70 2.66
C LYS A 72 1.85 2.40 1.93
N ALA A 73 2.57 1.51 2.59
CA ALA A 73 2.71 0.13 2.20
C ALA A 73 2.73 -0.74 3.45
N GLU A 74 2.39 -2.00 3.28
CA GLU A 74 2.60 -3.04 4.29
C GLU A 74 3.96 -3.68 4.05
N ILE A 75 4.71 -3.90 5.13
CA ILE A 75 6.01 -4.57 5.05
C ILE A 75 5.83 -6.01 5.53
N THR A 76 6.25 -6.96 4.71
CA THR A 76 6.40 -8.37 5.12
C THR A 76 7.88 -8.73 5.10
N ILE A 77 8.35 -9.40 6.15
CA ILE A 77 9.69 -10.00 6.18
C ILE A 77 9.51 -11.49 6.47
N TYR A 78 10.14 -12.33 5.65
CA TYR A 78 10.18 -13.77 5.82
C TYR A 78 11.63 -14.23 5.76
N ILE A 79 12.04 -15.05 6.72
CA ILE A 79 13.39 -15.62 6.81
C ILE A 79 13.23 -17.11 7.10
N ILE A 80 13.96 -17.95 6.37
CA ILE A 80 13.91 -19.40 6.59
C ILE A 80 14.35 -19.75 8.03
N PRO A 81 13.74 -20.76 8.69
CA PRO A 81 13.97 -21.04 10.11
C PRO A 81 15.45 -21.18 10.51
N THR A 82 16.27 -21.77 9.64
CA THR A 82 17.72 -21.99 9.86
C THR A 82 18.55 -20.70 9.94
N HIS A 83 17.96 -19.56 9.55
CA HIS A 83 18.61 -18.24 9.52
C HIS A 83 17.91 -17.21 10.43
N GLN A 84 16.90 -17.63 11.20
CA GLN A 84 16.23 -16.77 12.18
C GLN A 84 17.11 -16.53 13.43
N GLY A 85 16.76 -15.51 14.21
CA GLY A 85 17.50 -15.15 15.44
C GLY A 85 18.83 -14.43 15.22
N LYS A 86 19.29 -14.26 13.97
CA LYS A 86 20.58 -13.65 13.62
C LYS A 86 20.53 -12.13 13.34
N GLY A 87 19.38 -11.49 13.56
CA GLY A 87 19.19 -10.05 13.28
C GLY A 87 19.01 -9.69 11.79
N ILE A 88 18.92 -10.66 10.89
CA ILE A 88 18.79 -10.48 9.44
C ILE A 88 17.57 -9.63 9.07
N GLY A 89 16.43 -9.82 9.75
CA GLY A 89 15.22 -9.02 9.48
C GLY A 89 15.42 -7.53 9.76
N LYS A 90 16.19 -7.18 10.79
CA LYS A 90 16.56 -5.80 11.09
C LYS A 90 17.43 -5.21 9.98
N GLN A 91 18.38 -5.98 9.47
CA GLN A 91 19.26 -5.55 8.38
C GLN A 91 18.47 -5.35 7.07
N ALA A 92 17.60 -6.30 6.72
CA ALA A 92 16.73 -6.21 5.55
C ALA A 92 15.80 -5.00 5.61
N LEU A 93 15.16 -4.76 6.76
CA LEU A 93 14.32 -3.58 6.97
C LEU A 93 15.12 -2.27 6.83
N ALA A 94 16.30 -2.18 7.45
CA ALA A 94 17.15 -1.01 7.33
C ALA A 94 17.63 -0.78 5.88
N GLY A 95 17.83 -1.84 5.10
CA GLY A 95 18.23 -1.75 3.69
C GLY A 95 17.16 -1.11 2.80
N ILE A 96 15.89 -1.43 3.01
CA ILE A 96 14.78 -0.89 2.20
C ILE A 96 14.26 0.48 2.69
N MET A 97 14.72 0.94 3.86
CA MET A 97 14.30 2.19 4.51
C MET A 97 15.33 3.32 4.41
N ARG A 98 16.49 3.05 3.79
CA ARG A 98 17.51 4.06 3.50
C ARG A 98 17.18 4.83 2.23
#